data_AF-A0AAJ4LV97-F1
#
_entry.id   AF-A0AAJ4LV97-F1
#
_cell.length_a   1.000
_cell.length_b   1.000
_cell.length_c   1.000
_cell.angle_alpha   90.00
_cell.angle_beta   90.00
_cell.angle_gamma   90.00
#
_symmetry.space_group_name_H-M   'P 1'
#
loop_
_entity.id
_entity.type
_entity.pdbx_description
1 polymer ?
#
loop_
_entity_poly.entity_id
_entity_poly.type
_entity_poly.pdbx_seq_one_letter_code
_entity_poly.pdbx_strand_id
1 'polypeptide(L)'
;MTVNAVNDAVDAVNGEITHINGVALTGNAQDIAVDNGTVVIAADGAMTFEPAADFNGEINFGYQVKDADGDVDSANVKVTVNAVNAVNDAVDGDRERGGE
;
A
#
# COMPACT_ATOMS: atom_id res chain seq x y z
N MET A 1 -7.06 -2.43 -10.94
CA MET A 1 -5.60 -2.64 -11.07
C MET A 1 -5.14 -3.17 -9.72
N THR A 2 -4.94 -4.47 -9.60
CA THR A 2 -4.73 -5.13 -8.30
C THR A 2 -3.23 -5.12 -8.00
N VAL A 3 -2.81 -4.34 -7.00
CA VAL A 3 -1.42 -4.29 -6.57
C VAL A 3 -1.15 -5.54 -5.74
N ASN A 4 -0.46 -6.52 -6.31
CA ASN A 4 -0.07 -7.75 -5.63
C ASN A 4 1.23 -7.48 -4.84
N ALA A 5 1.13 -6.74 -3.74
CA ALA A 5 2.30 -6.21 -3.01
C ALA A 5 2.91 -7.15 -1.96
N VAL A 6 2.51 -8.43 -1.86
CA VAL A 6 2.88 -9.27 -0.70
C VAL A 6 3.78 -10.48 -1.01
N ASN A 7 4.25 -10.67 -2.24
CA ASN A 7 4.92 -11.95 -2.62
C ASN A 7 6.43 -12.05 -2.33
N ASP A 8 7.07 -11.09 -1.64
CA ASP A 8 8.53 -11.17 -1.34
C ASP A 8 8.83 -11.35 0.16
N ALA A 9 7.82 -11.63 0.99
CA ALA A 9 7.97 -11.97 2.41
C ALA A 9 7.28 -13.28 2.80
N VAL A 10 7.06 -14.18 1.84
CA VAL A 10 6.46 -15.50 2.10
C VAL A 10 7.53 -16.49 2.58
N ASP A 11 8.17 -16.16 3.69
CA ASP A 11 8.56 -17.17 4.68
C ASP A 11 7.97 -16.82 6.06
N ALA A 12 6.90 -16.01 6.08
CA ALA A 12 5.94 -15.95 7.18
C ALA A 12 4.83 -16.98 6.95
N VAL A 13 5.19 -18.27 6.90
CA VAL A 13 4.19 -19.34 6.97
C VAL A 13 3.78 -19.45 8.46
N ASN A 14 2.82 -18.59 8.88
CA ASN A 14 2.09 -18.57 10.17
C ASN A 14 2.28 -17.34 11.10
N GLY A 15 2.87 -16.23 10.65
CA GLY A 15 3.01 -15.02 11.49
C GLY A 15 1.84 -14.03 11.39
N GLU A 16 1.38 -13.49 12.53
CA GLU A 16 0.43 -12.37 12.59
C GLU A 16 1.19 -11.03 12.64
N ILE A 17 0.83 -10.06 11.80
CA ILE A 17 1.37 -8.70 11.93
C ILE A 17 0.80 -8.10 13.21
N THR A 18 1.66 -7.66 14.12
CA THR A 18 1.26 -7.11 15.42
C THR A 18 1.51 -5.61 15.53
N HIS A 19 2.45 -5.07 14.76
CA HIS A 19 2.74 -3.64 14.77
C HIS A 19 3.05 -3.11 13.38
N ILE A 20 2.65 -1.87 13.11
CA ILE A 20 2.99 -1.10 11.91
C ILE A 20 3.52 0.26 12.35
N ASN A 21 4.70 0.65 11.86
CA ASN A 21 5.36 1.91 12.20
C ASN A 21 5.48 2.14 13.72
N GLY A 22 5.67 1.06 14.49
CA GLY A 22 5.72 1.09 15.96
C GLY A 22 4.35 1.16 16.66
N VAL A 23 3.23 1.24 15.93
CA VAL A 23 1.87 1.22 16.47
C VAL A 23 1.35 -0.21 16.53
N ALA A 24 0.84 -0.63 17.70
CA ALA A 24 0.26 -1.96 17.89
C ALA A 24 -1.12 -2.08 17.21
N LEU A 25 -1.28 -3.14 16.43
CA LEU A 25 -2.55 -3.52 15.82
C LEU A 25 -3.49 -4.10 16.86
N THR A 26 -4.77 -3.76 16.74
CA THR A 26 -5.83 -4.20 17.67
C THR A 26 -6.75 -5.26 17.06
N GLY A 27 -6.50 -5.70 15.84
CA GLY A 27 -7.37 -6.61 15.09
C GLY A 27 -8.71 -6.01 14.68
N ASN A 28 -8.85 -4.68 14.75
CA ASN A 28 -10.04 -3.93 14.37
C ASN A 28 -9.66 -2.83 13.36
N ALA A 29 -10.67 -2.13 12.84
CA ALA A 29 -10.44 -0.98 11.99
C ALA A 29 -9.57 0.06 12.71
N GLN A 30 -8.48 0.47 12.07
CA GLN A 30 -7.48 1.35 12.67
C GLN A 30 -6.72 2.12 11.59
N ASP A 31 -6.41 3.38 11.88
CA ASP A 31 -5.61 4.22 11.00
C ASP A 31 -4.23 4.43 11.63
N ILE A 32 -3.18 4.11 10.87
CA ILE A 32 -1.78 4.24 11.30
C ILE A 32 -1.08 5.24 10.40
N ALA A 33 -0.72 6.38 10.98
CA ALA A 33 0.08 7.39 10.29
C ALA A 33 1.48 6.84 9.98
N VAL A 34 1.91 6.98 8.72
CA VAL A 34 3.25 6.65 8.24
C VAL A 34 3.83 7.85 7.51
N ASP A 35 5.09 7.78 7.11
CA ASP A 35 5.69 8.84 6.32
C ASP A 35 4.93 9.04 5.00
N ASN A 36 4.45 10.26 4.79
CA ASN A 36 3.74 10.69 3.58
C ASN A 36 2.46 9.87 3.27
N GLY A 37 1.78 9.34 4.28
CA GLY A 37 0.46 8.73 4.12
C GLY A 37 -0.06 8.06 5.38
N THR A 38 -1.10 7.26 5.22
CA THR A 38 -1.78 6.54 6.30
C THR A 38 -2.04 5.11 5.86
N VAL A 39 -1.72 4.14 6.71
CA VAL A 39 -2.17 2.76 6.55
C VAL A 39 -3.50 2.61 7.25
N VAL A 40 -4.54 2.34 6.48
CA VAL A 40 -5.90 2.06 6.95
C VAL A 40 -6.08 0.56 7.02
N ILE A 41 -6.37 0.06 8.21
CA ILE A 41 -6.76 -1.33 8.46
C ILE A 41 -8.29 -1.36 8.53
N ALA A 42 -8.91 -2.22 7.73
CA ALA A 42 -10.35 -2.46 7.75
C ALA A 42 -10.71 -3.55 8.79
N ALA A 43 -11.99 -3.63 9.14
CA ALA A 43 -12.48 -4.58 10.15
C ALA A 43 -12.36 -6.06 9.72
N ASP A 44 -12.21 -6.33 8.43
CA ASP A 44 -11.93 -7.65 7.86
C ASP A 44 -10.43 -7.99 7.83
N GLY A 45 -9.57 -7.09 8.33
CA GLY A 45 -8.13 -7.22 8.32
C GLY A 45 -7.48 -6.78 7.00
N ALA A 46 -8.24 -6.29 6.02
CA ALA A 46 -7.66 -5.74 4.80
C ALA A 46 -6.90 -4.45 5.12
N MET A 47 -5.67 -4.34 4.62
CA MET A 47 -4.82 -3.17 4.80
C MET A 47 -4.70 -2.40 3.48
N THR A 48 -5.03 -1.12 3.53
CA THR A 48 -4.90 -0.19 2.40
C THR A 48 -3.99 0.96 2.78
N PHE A 49 -3.06 1.32 1.90
CA PHE A 49 -2.22 2.50 2.08
C PHE A 49 -2.81 3.68 1.32
N GLU A 50 -3.06 4.78 2.04
CA GLU A 50 -3.57 6.04 1.51
C GLU A 50 -2.44 7.09 1.53
N PRO A 51 -1.80 7.37 0.38
CA PRO A 51 -0.75 8.37 0.31
C PRO A 51 -1.29 9.78 0.59
N ALA A 52 -0.44 10.66 1.09
CA ALA A 52 -0.75 12.08 1.19
C ALA A 52 -1.04 12.67 -0.20
N ALA A 53 -1.91 13.69 -0.25
CA ALA A 53 -2.22 14.38 -1.50
C ALA A 53 -0.93 14.86 -2.19
N ASP A 54 -0.86 14.65 -3.51
CA ASP A 54 0.29 14.99 -4.36
C ASP A 54 1.59 14.24 -4.05
N PHE A 55 1.61 13.32 -3.08
CA PHE A 55 2.78 12.51 -2.80
C PHE A 55 3.02 11.50 -3.91
N ASN A 56 4.23 11.57 -4.47
CA ASN A 56 4.78 10.61 -5.41
C ASN A 56 6.20 10.32 -4.98
N GLY A 57 6.54 9.04 -4.88
CA GLY A 57 7.80 8.63 -4.32
C GLY A 57 7.71 7.29 -3.62
N GLU A 58 8.78 6.98 -2.93
CA GLU A 58 8.94 5.72 -2.22
C GLU A 58 8.88 5.98 -0.72
N ILE A 59 8.08 5.18 -0.03
CA ILE A 59 8.03 5.18 1.43
C ILE A 59 8.51 3.83 1.93
N ASN A 60 9.14 3.87 3.10
CA ASN A 60 9.47 2.68 3.87
C ASN A 60 8.87 2.84 5.26
N PHE A 61 8.22 1.79 5.76
CA PHE A 61 7.81 1.74 7.16
C PHE A 61 8.07 0.34 7.72
N GLY A 62 8.41 0.30 9.01
CA GLY A 62 8.65 -0.96 9.71
C GLY A 62 7.35 -1.65 10.10
N TYR A 63 7.36 -2.98 10.11
CA TYR A 63 6.30 -3.81 10.69
C TYR A 63 6.90 -4.91 11.55
N GLN A 64 6.14 -5.39 12.52
CA GLN A 64 6.52 -6.52 13.36
C GLN A 64 5.55 -7.67 13.13
N VAL A 65 6.10 -8.85 12.94
CA VAL A 65 5.37 -10.11 12.80
C VAL A 65 5.64 -10.94 14.03
N LYS A 66 4.62 -11.60 14.56
CA LYS A 66 4.75 -12.55 15.64
C LYS A 66 4.29 -13.92 15.16
N ASP A 67 5.13 -14.94 15.31
CA ASP A 67 4.75 -16.31 14.97
C ASP A 67 3.87 -16.96 16.06
N ALA A 68 3.40 -18.18 15.78
CA ALA A 68 2.56 -18.94 16.72
C ALA A 68 3.31 -19.37 18.00
N ASP A 69 4.64 -19.48 17.93
CA ASP A 69 5.51 -19.86 19.04
C ASP A 69 5.86 -18.65 19.94
N GLY A 70 5.59 -17.45 19.45
CA GLY A 70 5.70 -16.18 20.13
C GLY A 70 6.96 -15.38 19.79
N ASP A 71 7.76 -15.86 18.85
CA ASP A 71 8.93 -15.14 18.34
C ASP A 71 8.46 -13.93 17.53
N VAL A 72 9.19 -12.83 17.67
CA VAL A 72 8.86 -11.55 17.04
C VAL A 72 9.96 -11.15 16.09
N ASP A 73 9.61 -11.00 14.82
CA ASP A 73 10.49 -10.51 13.77
C ASP A 73 10.07 -9.12 13.30
N SER A 74 11.05 -8.31 12.96
CA SER A 74 10.85 -6.95 12.46
C SER A 74 11.36 -6.84 11.04
N ALA A 75 10.55 -6.29 10.15
CA ALA A 75 10.90 -6.10 8.75
C ALA A 75 10.37 -4.77 8.22
N ASN A 76 10.82 -4.38 7.03
CA ASN A 76 10.49 -3.10 6.44
C ASN A 76 9.66 -3.37 5.19
N VAL A 77 8.51 -2.71 5.07
CA VAL A 77 7.75 -2.72 3.82
C VAL A 77 8.08 -1.47 3.03
N LYS A 78 8.27 -1.68 1.73
CA LYS A 78 8.63 -0.66 0.75
C LYS A 78 7.43 -0.43 -0.15
N VAL A 79 6.86 0.78 -0.13
CA VAL A 79 5.71 1.14 -0.97
C VAL A 79 6.14 2.22 -1.95
N THR A 80 5.98 1.93 -3.24
CA THR A 80 6.26 2.90 -4.31
C THR A 80 4.94 3.49 -4.81
N VAL A 81 4.74 4.78 -4.55
CA VAL A 81 3.62 5.57 -5.04
C VAL A 81 4.07 6.27 -6.32
N ASN A 82 3.65 5.73 -7.46
CA ASN A 82 3.89 6.40 -8.73
C ASN A 82 2.87 7.53 -8.91
N ALA A 83 3.33 8.69 -9.37
CA ALA A 83 2.43 9.73 -9.81
C ALA A 83 1.51 9.13 -10.88
N VAL A 84 0.19 9.29 -10.71
CA VAL A 84 -0.76 8.99 -11.77
C VAL A 84 -0.51 10.07 -12.83
N ASN A 85 0.36 9.79 -13.79
CA ASN A 85 0.41 10.60 -15.00
C ASN A 85 -0.92 10.33 -15.72
N ALA A 86 -1.93 11.15 -15.42
CA ALA A 86 -3.15 11.18 -16.19
C ALA A 86 -2.73 11.51 -17.62
N VAL A 87 -2.65 10.49 -18.47
CA VAL A 87 -2.62 10.69 -19.92
C VAL A 87 -4.03 11.14 -20.29
N ASN A 88 -4.34 12.39 -19.96
CA ASN A 88 -5.38 13.13 -20.63
C ASN A 88 -4.81 13.57 -21.98
N ASP A 89 -4.59 12.62 -22.88
CA ASP A 89 -4.59 12.94 -24.31
C ASP A 89 -6.05 13.02 -24.76
N ALA A 90 -6.72 14.04 -24.25
CA ALA A 90 -7.89 14.62 -24.89
C ALA A 90 -7.40 15.84 -25.67
N VAL A 91 -6.94 15.59 -26.89
CA VAL A 91 -6.81 16.51 -28.02
C VAL A 91 -6.93 15.63 -29.27
N ASP A 92 -7.85 15.79 -30.19
CA ASP A 92 -8.88 16.79 -30.45
C ASP A 92 -9.91 16.12 -31.38
N GLY A 93 -11.16 16.52 -31.26
CA GLY A 93 -12.19 16.15 -32.22
C GLY A 93 -11.93 16.75 -33.60
N ASP A 94 -12.56 16.13 -34.59
CA ASP A 94 -12.76 16.63 -35.95
C ASP A 94 -11.65 16.38 -37.01
N ARG A 95 -11.87 15.31 -37.77
CA ARG A 95 -12.01 15.50 -39.22
C ARG A 95 -13.04 14.50 -39.78
N GLU A 96 -14.23 15.03 -40.06
CA GLU A 96 -15.13 14.44 -41.03
C GLU A 96 -14.44 14.16 -42.39
N ARG A 97 -14.89 13.08 -43.03
CA ARG A 97 -15.00 12.82 -44.49
C ARG A 97 -13.77 12.93 -45.40
N GLY A 98 -13.47 11.77 -46.02
CA GLY A 98 -13.69 11.60 -47.47
C GLY A 98 -12.44 11.44 -48.35
N GLY A 99 -12.48 10.44 -49.24
CA GLY A 99 -11.61 10.26 -50.41
C GLY A 99 -10.17 9.87 -50.07
N GLU A 100 -9.47 9.02 -50.80
CA GLU A 100 -9.56 8.63 -52.22
C GLU A 100 -9.14 7.15 -52.38
#